data_AF-A0A0B9G298-F1
#
_entry.id   AF-A0A0B9G298-F1
#
_cell.length_a   1.000
_cell.length_b   1.000
_cell.length_c   1.000
_cell.angle_alpha   90.00
_cell.angle_beta   90.00
_cell.angle_gamma   90.00
#
_symmetry.space_group_name_H-M   'P 1'
#
loop_
_entity.id
_entity.type
_entity.pdbx_description
1 polymer ?
#
loop_
_entity_poly.entity_id
_entity_poly.type
_entity_poly.pdbx_seq_one_letter_code
_entity_poly.pdbx_strand_id
1 'polypeptide(L)'
;MMLNNTQVRQLTVQLNQSYKRKEWQTVRKIDKEIYSMLAELKQQPALAESLRRDILQLKKVHLAAMSACEIEKAHLGQMLAKFQSQREGVSEYQQVEMAGGFIR
;
A
#
# COMPACT_ATOMS: atom_id res chain seq x y z
N MET A 1 -21.09 15.46 -1.34
CA MET A 1 -20.66 15.26 -2.75
C MET A 1 -21.53 14.15 -3.32
N MET A 2 -22.12 14.26 -4.52
CA MET A 2 -22.97 13.19 -5.05
C MET A 2 -22.13 12.03 -5.58
N LEU A 3 -22.33 10.82 -5.04
CA LEU A 3 -21.69 9.59 -5.49
C LEU A 3 -22.16 9.20 -6.89
N ASN A 4 -21.22 8.93 -7.80
CA ASN A 4 -21.54 8.51 -9.17
C ASN A 4 -20.49 7.54 -9.75
N ASN A 5 -20.80 6.99 -10.94
CA ASN A 5 -19.92 6.05 -11.65
C ASN A 5 -18.50 6.61 -11.88
N THR A 6 -18.36 7.90 -12.18
CA THR A 6 -17.06 8.53 -12.45
C THR A 6 -16.15 8.44 -11.24
N GLN A 7 -16.66 8.70 -10.03
CA GLN A 7 -15.88 8.63 -8.81
C GLN A 7 -15.41 7.21 -8.49
N VAL A 8 -16.31 6.20 -8.61
CA VAL A 8 -15.94 4.79 -8.40
C VAL A 8 -14.83 4.36 -9.37
N ARG A 9 -14.93 4.78 -10.64
CA ARG A 9 -13.91 4.50 -11.66
C ARG A 9 -12.59 5.21 -11.38
N GLN A 10 -12.63 6.46 -10.92
CA GLN A 10 -11.42 7.20 -10.56
C GLN A 10 -10.68 6.51 -9.42
N LEU A 11 -11.37 6.13 -8.34
CA LEU A 11 -10.78 5.37 -7.24
C LEU A 11 -10.19 4.04 -7.72
N THR A 12 -10.90 3.35 -8.63
CA THR A 12 -10.40 2.10 -9.24
C THR A 12 -9.09 2.30 -9.99
N VAL A 13 -9.00 3.33 -10.83
CA VAL A 13 -7.81 3.63 -11.63
C VAL A 13 -6.65 4.07 -10.73
N GLN A 14 -6.91 4.97 -9.79
CA GLN A 14 -5.91 5.47 -8.85
C GLN A 14 -5.34 4.33 -8.00
N LEU A 15 -6.20 3.48 -7.43
CA LEU A 15 -5.76 2.34 -6.64
C LEU A 15 -4.85 1.41 -7.48
N ASN A 16 -5.30 1.09 -8.69
CA ASN A 16 -4.58 0.22 -9.62
C ASN A 16 -3.19 0.76 -9.99
N GLN A 17 -3.07 2.08 -10.16
CA GLN A 17 -1.80 2.72 -10.47
C GLN A 17 -0.89 2.77 -9.24
N SER A 18 -1.41 3.21 -8.09
CA SER A 18 -0.61 3.41 -6.89
C SER A 18 -0.04 2.11 -6.33
N TYR A 19 -0.80 1.00 -6.30
CA TYR A 19 -0.26 -0.26 -5.81
C TYR A 19 0.83 -0.82 -6.75
N LYS A 20 0.69 -0.63 -8.06
CA LYS A 20 1.71 -1.07 -9.04
C LYS A 20 2.99 -0.24 -8.95
N ARG A 21 2.87 1.04 -8.61
CA ARG A 21 3.99 1.96 -8.39
C ARG A 21 4.58 1.89 -6.98
N LYS A 22 4.06 1.00 -6.12
CA LYS A 22 4.47 0.86 -4.72
C LYS A 22 4.30 2.15 -3.90
N GLU A 23 3.34 2.99 -4.27
CA GLU A 23 3.01 4.24 -3.56
C GLU A 23 2.13 3.94 -2.33
N TRP A 24 2.68 3.24 -1.34
CA TRP A 24 1.89 2.65 -0.24
C TRP A 24 1.12 3.66 0.61
N GLN A 25 1.66 4.87 0.78
CA GLN A 25 0.94 5.94 1.45
C GLN A 25 -0.30 6.38 0.68
N THR A 26 -0.21 6.45 -0.65
CA THR A 26 -1.35 6.76 -1.53
C THR A 26 -2.36 5.64 -1.52
N VAL A 27 -1.93 4.38 -1.56
CA VAL A 27 -2.81 3.20 -1.42
C VAL A 27 -3.64 3.28 -0.14
N ARG A 28 -3.01 3.62 1.00
CA ARG A 28 -3.71 3.78 2.29
C ARG A 28 -4.73 4.93 2.29
N LYS A 29 -4.45 6.03 1.59
CA LYS A 29 -5.40 7.15 1.46
C LYS A 29 -6.62 6.71 0.65
N ILE A 30 -6.39 6.06 -0.49
CA ILE A 30 -7.44 5.56 -1.37
C ILE A 30 -8.30 4.50 -0.66
N ASP A 31 -7.71 3.59 0.12
CA ASP A 31 -8.44 2.61 0.93
C ASP A 31 -9.46 3.28 1.88
N LYS A 32 -9.05 4.36 2.57
CA LYS A 32 -9.95 5.13 3.44
C LYS A 32 -11.07 5.82 2.66
N GLU A 33 -10.78 6.33 1.47
CA GLU A 33 -11.79 6.94 0.58
C GLU A 33 -12.80 5.89 0.11
N ILE A 34 -12.32 4.70 -0.28
CA ILE A 34 -13.16 3.56 -0.64
C ILE A 34 -14.05 3.14 0.54
N TYR A 35 -13.49 3.03 1.75
CA TYR A 35 -14.26 2.72 2.96
C TYR A 35 -15.41 3.71 3.18
N SER A 36 -15.11 5.01 3.09
CA SER A 36 -16.10 6.07 3.30
C SER A 36 -17.19 6.03 2.21
N MET A 37 -16.78 5.89 0.95
CA MET A 37 -17.70 5.75 -0.19
C MET A 37 -18.62 4.53 -0.03
N LEU A 38 -18.09 3.37 0.36
CA LEU A 38 -18.88 2.15 0.56
C LEU A 38 -19.86 2.29 1.74
N ALA A 39 -19.46 2.99 2.80
CA ALA A 39 -20.32 3.28 3.95
C ALA A 39 -21.52 4.17 3.55
N GLU A 40 -21.29 5.17 2.70
CA GLU A 40 -22.36 6.01 2.14
C GLU A 40 -23.28 5.22 1.20
N LEU A 41 -22.73 4.38 0.32
CA LEU A 41 -23.52 3.54 -0.59
C LEU A 41 -24.39 2.51 0.15
N LYS A 42 -23.92 2.02 1.30
CA LYS A 42 -24.71 1.13 2.16
C LYS A 42 -26.04 1.76 2.60
N GLN A 43 -26.08 3.09 2.75
CA GLN A 43 -27.29 3.83 3.11
C GLN A 43 -28.21 4.11 1.91
N GLN A 44 -27.77 3.82 0.68
CA GLN A 44 -28.48 4.13 -0.55
C GLN A 44 -28.55 2.91 -1.49
N PRO A 45 -29.37 1.89 -1.17
CA PRO A 45 -29.36 0.60 -1.90
C PRO A 45 -29.66 0.73 -3.40
N ALA A 46 -30.58 1.62 -3.79
CA ALA A 46 -30.90 1.86 -5.20
C ALA A 46 -29.71 2.44 -5.98
N LEU A 47 -28.92 3.32 -5.35
CA LEU A 47 -27.69 3.86 -5.93
C LEU A 47 -26.59 2.79 -5.95
N ALA A 48 -26.46 1.99 -4.89
CA ALA A 48 -25.51 0.89 -4.85
C ALA A 48 -25.75 -0.12 -5.99
N GLU A 49 -27.01 -0.44 -6.28
CA GLU A 49 -27.36 -1.34 -7.40
C GLU A 49 -27.04 -0.69 -8.75
N SER A 50 -27.32 0.60 -8.94
CA SER A 50 -26.98 1.28 -10.20
C SER A 50 -25.48 1.36 -10.46
N LEU A 51 -24.65 1.36 -9.41
CA LEU A 51 -23.18 1.37 -9.48
C LEU A 51 -22.56 -0.04 -9.40
N ARG A 52 -23.36 -1.12 -9.34
CA ARG A 52 -22.91 -2.48 -9.01
C ARG A 52 -21.71 -2.95 -9.86
N ARG A 53 -21.74 -2.68 -11.16
CA ARG A 53 -20.67 -3.08 -12.09
C ARG A 53 -19.34 -2.42 -11.73
N ASP A 54 -19.36 -1.12 -11.44
CA ASP A 54 -18.16 -0.36 -11.13
C ASP A 54 -17.61 -0.73 -9.73
N ILE A 55 -18.51 -1.01 -8.77
CA ILE A 55 -18.13 -1.52 -7.44
C ILE A 55 -17.47 -2.90 -7.53
N LEU A 56 -17.97 -3.80 -8.37
CA LEU A 56 -17.34 -5.12 -8.57
C LEU A 56 -15.94 -5.00 -9.17
N GLN A 57 -15.74 -4.07 -10.11
CA GLN A 57 -14.43 -3.81 -10.68
C GLN A 57 -13.48 -3.21 -9.64
N LEU A 58 -13.94 -2.25 -8.83
CA LEU A 58 -13.18 -1.69 -7.72
C LEU A 58 -12.76 -2.78 -6.73
N LYS A 59 -13.68 -3.68 -6.35
CA LYS A 59 -13.39 -4.81 -5.45
C LYS A 59 -12.28 -5.70 -5.99
N LYS A 60 -12.29 -6.02 -7.29
CA LYS A 60 -11.25 -6.82 -7.93
C LYS A 60 -9.86 -6.16 -7.81
N VAL A 61 -9.79 -4.86 -8.11
CA VAL A 61 -8.53 -4.09 -7.98
C VAL A 61 -8.09 -4.01 -6.52
N HIS A 62 -9.03 -3.83 -5.60
CA HIS A 62 -8.73 -3.73 -4.18
C HIS A 62 -8.11 -5.02 -3.63
N LEU A 63 -8.67 -6.18 -3.97
CA LEU A 63 -8.09 -7.48 -3.59
C LEU A 63 -6.69 -7.69 -4.19
N ALA A 64 -6.46 -7.23 -5.43
CA ALA A 64 -5.13 -7.29 -6.04
C ALA A 64 -4.12 -6.39 -5.30
N ALA A 65 -4.54 -5.19 -4.88
CA ALA A 65 -3.71 -4.28 -4.10
C ALA A 65 -3.35 -4.88 -2.73
N MET A 66 -4.30 -5.54 -2.04
CA MET A 66 -4.05 -6.24 -0.79
C MET A 66 -3.02 -7.36 -0.96
N SER A 67 -3.17 -8.18 -2.00
CA SER A 67 -2.19 -9.23 -2.32
C SER A 67 -0.79 -8.66 -2.57
N ALA A 68 -0.68 -7.57 -3.32
CA ALA A 68 0.58 -6.88 -3.54
C ALA A 68 1.21 -6.34 -2.25
N CYS A 69 0.40 -5.85 -1.30
CA CYS A 69 0.88 -5.39 0.00
C CYS A 69 1.47 -6.54 0.83
N GLU A 70 0.83 -7.72 0.84
CA GLU A 70 1.37 -8.89 1.56
C GLU A 70 2.68 -9.40 0.93
N ILE A 71 2.77 -9.41 -0.40
CA ILE A 71 4.01 -9.75 -1.12
C ILE A 71 5.14 -8.77 -0.73
N GLU A 72 4.87 -7.46 -0.75
CA GLU A 72 5.88 -6.45 -0.39
C GLU A 72 6.30 -6.57 1.07
N LYS A 73 5.35 -6.82 1.98
CA LYS A 73 5.62 -7.05 3.40
C LYS A 73 6.56 -8.26 3.60
N ALA A 74 6.31 -9.36 2.90
CA ALA A 74 7.18 -10.53 2.93
C ALA A 74 8.59 -10.21 2.40
N HIS A 75 8.66 -9.46 1.28
CA HIS A 75 9.94 -9.02 0.70
C HIS A 75 10.75 -8.14 1.65
N LEU A 76 10.11 -7.13 2.26
CA LEU A 76 10.74 -6.27 3.26
C LEU A 76 11.18 -7.06 4.50
N GLY A 77 10.38 -8.04 4.94
CA GLY A 77 10.77 -8.94 6.02
C GLY A 77 12.05 -9.73 5.72
N GLN A 78 12.17 -10.27 4.50
CA GLN A 78 13.38 -10.96 4.06
C GLN A 78 14.59 -10.02 3.98
N MET A 79 14.39 -8.79 3.46
CA MET A 79 15.45 -7.79 3.42
C MET A 79 15.93 -7.42 4.83
N LEU A 80 15.00 -7.15 5.75
CA LEU A 80 15.34 -6.83 7.14
C LEU A 80 16.10 -7.96 7.83
N ALA A 81 15.66 -9.22 7.63
CA ALA A 81 16.36 -10.38 8.17
C ALA A 81 17.80 -10.47 7.64
N LYS A 82 18.00 -10.23 6.33
CA LYS A 82 19.34 -10.20 5.72
C LYS A 82 20.19 -9.06 6.28
N PHE A 83 19.64 -7.85 6.42
CA PHE A 83 20.36 -6.72 7.02
C PHE A 83 20.77 -7.00 8.48
N GLN A 84 19.91 -7.68 9.24
CA GLN A 84 20.20 -8.05 10.63
C GLN A 84 21.26 -9.15 10.75
N SER A 85 21.29 -10.12 9.84
CA SER A 85 22.31 -11.18 9.84
C SER A 85 23.65 -10.69 9.30
N GLN A 86 23.65 -9.73 8.38
CA GLN A 86 24.85 -9.15 7.76
C GLN A 86 25.36 -7.91 8.50
N ARG A 87 25.34 -7.90 9.84
CA ARG A 87 25.98 -6.86 10.67
C ARG A 87 27.51 -6.76 10.50
N GLU A 88 28.06 -7.38 9.45
CA GLU A 88 29.45 -7.30 9.02
C GLU A 88 29.91 -5.83 8.91
N GLY A 89 29.08 -4.93 8.37
CA GLY A 89 29.41 -3.50 8.33
C GLY A 89 29.59 -2.87 9.71
N VAL A 90 28.84 -3.30 10.73
CA VAL A 90 29.00 -2.82 12.11
C VAL A 90 30.29 -3.36 12.73
N SER A 91 30.65 -4.62 12.46
CA SER A 91 31.94 -5.14 12.88
C SER A 91 33.11 -4.50 12.13
N GLU A 92 32.93 -4.06 10.90
CA GLU A 92 33.93 -3.28 10.16
C GLU A 92 34.09 -1.87 10.75
N TYR A 93 33.00 -1.19 11.12
CA TYR A 93 33.10 0.07 11.88
C TYR A 93 33.87 -0.12 13.19
N GLN A 94 33.61 -1.20 13.95
CA GLN A 94 34.37 -1.53 15.16
C GLN A 94 35.84 -1.82 14.86
N GLN A 95 36.15 -2.52 13.78
CA GLN A 95 37.54 -2.76 13.37
C GLN A 95 38.25 -1.46 12.97
N VAL A 96 37.58 -0.54 12.27
CA VAL A 96 38.12 0.80 11.95
C VAL A 96 38.31 1.65 13.21
N GLU A 97 37.36 1.61 14.15
CA GLU A 97 37.48 2.28 15.45
C GLU A 97 38.66 1.72 16.27
N MET A 98 38.84 0.40 16.29
CA MET A 98 39.98 -0.26 16.93
C MET A 98 41.31 -0.01 16.19
N ALA A 99 41.27 0.13 14.86
CA ALA A 99 42.44 0.40 14.02
C ALA A 99 42.89 1.88 14.05
N GLY A 100 42.10 2.79 14.62
CA GLY A 100 42.55 4.13 15.04
C GLY A 100 42.16 5.28 14.13
N GLY A 101 40.87 5.64 14.09
CA GLY A 101 40.35 6.75 13.27
C GLY A 101 39.65 7.90 13.98
N PHE A 102 39.48 7.91 15.31
CA PHE A 102 39.08 9.13 16.04
C PHE A 102 40.23 9.59 16.93
N ILE A 103 40.99 10.52 16.37
CA ILE A 103 41.75 11.51 17.13
C ILE A 103 40.74 12.24 18.01
N ARG A 104 41.04 12.35 19.30
CA ARG A 104 40.34 13.19 20.27
C ARG A 104 40.10 14.61 19.75
#